data_AF-A0A3B9HQF0-F1
#
_entry.id   AF-A0A3B9HQF0-F1
#
_cell.length_a   1.000
_cell.length_b   1.000
_cell.length_c   1.000
_cell.angle_alpha   90.00
_cell.angle_beta   90.00
_cell.angle_gamma   90.00
#
_symmetry.space_group_name_H-M   'P 1'
#
loop_
_entity.id
_entity.type
_entity.pdbx_description
1 polymer ?
#
loop_
_entity_poly.entity_id
_entity_poly.type
_entity_poly.pdbx_seq_one_letter_code
_entity_poly.pdbx_strand_id
1 'polypeptide(L)'
;MRKKPFPSELIRPDRYLLNQDSMIRQQMLEMWAELSDLRHEKELLKRLVLRYADAEKRIRNLHEQLRDELLAAASIQQTLLPGSLPESIFMEAAWKFQPCDEVGGDIVGLQALDDERWGCYVLDVAGHGPRAAMITISVAQYLKPSSGIDLFSPAKVLDALEMEFPFTRFGSFFTIIYGVVDLKQQSFTFCNAGHPFPLLTQHGSAPEFVDRHDPMLGLGFNDKRDEVVVDLSSGSMLLYTDGLTECVAPDGSFYGEDKLLQEFAKISSHSAEKSADEIFATARSFASGTRFKDDFTLLVLKSLAQHV
;
A
#
# COMPACT_ATOMS: atom_id res chain seq x y z
N MET A 1 -78.49 -46.09 -18.34
CA MET A 1 -79.52 -45.17 -17.82
C MET A 1 -79.83 -44.10 -18.87
N ARG A 2 -81.09 -43.67 -18.93
CA ARG A 2 -81.82 -43.16 -20.10
C ARG A 2 -81.37 -41.78 -20.62
N LYS A 3 -81.23 -41.65 -21.95
CA LYS A 3 -81.31 -40.38 -22.68
C LYS A 3 -82.74 -39.82 -22.55
N LYS A 4 -82.90 -38.57 -22.12
CA LYS A 4 -84.12 -37.78 -22.35
C LYS A 4 -83.82 -36.74 -23.44
N PRO A 5 -84.75 -36.46 -24.37
CA PRO A 5 -84.52 -35.55 -25.48
C PRO A 5 -84.63 -34.09 -25.02
N PHE A 6 -83.82 -33.21 -25.62
CA PHE A 6 -84.00 -31.78 -25.54
C PHE A 6 -85.29 -31.38 -26.29
N PRO A 7 -86.13 -30.48 -25.75
CA PRO A 7 -87.26 -29.95 -26.49
C PRO A 7 -86.74 -29.06 -27.62
N SER A 8 -87.12 -29.43 -28.84
CA SER A 8 -86.95 -28.66 -30.05
C SER A 8 -88.01 -27.56 -30.10
N GLU A 9 -87.72 -26.40 -29.51
CA GLU A 9 -88.47 -25.18 -29.78
C GLU A 9 -87.53 -24.09 -30.26
N LEU A 10 -87.87 -23.58 -31.43
CA LEU A 10 -87.09 -22.65 -32.24
C LEU A 10 -86.97 -21.30 -31.55
N ILE A 11 -85.77 -20.98 -31.10
CA ILE A 11 -85.25 -19.62 -31.15
C ILE A 11 -83.96 -19.72 -31.94
N ARG A 12 -84.00 -19.34 -33.22
CA ARG A 12 -82.78 -19.17 -34.02
C ARG A 12 -81.96 -18.08 -33.32
N PRO A 13 -80.74 -18.35 -32.83
CA PRO A 13 -79.86 -17.27 -32.42
C PRO A 13 -79.61 -16.43 -33.66
N ASP A 14 -79.89 -15.14 -33.57
CA ASP A 14 -79.57 -14.20 -34.62
C ASP A 14 -78.13 -14.41 -35.07
N ARG A 15 -77.89 -14.51 -36.38
CA ARG A 15 -76.54 -14.76 -36.95
C ARG A 15 -75.53 -13.66 -36.56
N TYR A 16 -76.02 -12.53 -36.06
CA TYR A 16 -75.24 -11.43 -35.49
C TYR A 16 -74.66 -11.73 -34.09
N LEU A 17 -75.30 -12.58 -33.28
CA LEU A 17 -74.81 -12.94 -31.94
C LEU A 17 -73.65 -13.96 -32.00
N LEU A 18 -73.63 -14.84 -33.01
CA LEU A 18 -72.57 -15.84 -33.20
C LEU A 18 -71.22 -15.26 -33.68
N ASN A 19 -71.23 -14.14 -34.42
CA ASN A 19 -70.00 -13.50 -34.91
C ASN A 19 -69.33 -12.64 -33.84
N GLN A 20 -70.11 -11.94 -33.00
CA GLN A 20 -69.58 -11.22 -31.84
C GLN A 20 -68.92 -12.19 -30.85
N ASP A 21 -69.50 -13.38 -30.64
CA ASP A 21 -68.90 -14.43 -29.81
C ASP A 21 -67.53 -14.91 -30.33
N SER A 22 -67.31 -15.00 -31.65
CA SER A 22 -66.01 -15.42 -32.19
C SER A 22 -64.93 -14.34 -32.06
N MET A 23 -65.30 -13.08 -32.31
CA MET A 23 -64.40 -11.94 -32.23
C MET A 23 -64.04 -11.62 -30.77
N ILE A 24 -65.01 -11.69 -29.85
CA ILE A 24 -64.79 -11.54 -28.41
C ILE A 24 -63.92 -12.69 -27.89
N ARG A 25 -64.16 -13.94 -28.32
CA ARG A 25 -63.29 -15.08 -27.93
C ARG A 25 -61.85 -14.89 -28.44
N GLN A 26 -61.66 -14.40 -29.65
CA GLN A 26 -60.33 -14.17 -30.20
C GLN A 26 -59.59 -13.05 -29.45
N GLN A 27 -60.25 -11.92 -29.18
CA GLN A 27 -59.69 -10.84 -28.34
C GLN A 27 -59.39 -11.30 -26.92
N MET A 28 -60.24 -12.14 -26.33
CA MET A 28 -59.95 -12.75 -25.04
C MET A 28 -58.71 -13.63 -25.11
N LEU A 29 -58.57 -14.51 -26.11
CA LEU A 29 -57.40 -15.37 -26.25
C LEU A 29 -56.10 -14.58 -26.41
N GLU A 30 -56.11 -13.49 -27.19
CA GLU A 30 -54.97 -12.57 -27.35
C GLU A 30 -54.61 -11.91 -26.02
N MET A 31 -55.59 -11.35 -25.29
CA MET A 31 -55.38 -10.75 -23.98
C MET A 31 -54.89 -11.77 -22.93
N TRP A 32 -55.36 -13.02 -22.98
CA TRP A 32 -54.89 -14.09 -22.10
C TRP A 32 -53.44 -14.50 -22.42
N ALA A 33 -53.05 -14.52 -23.69
CA ALA A 33 -51.67 -14.78 -24.11
C ALA A 33 -50.73 -13.66 -23.62
N GLU A 34 -51.09 -12.39 -23.85
CA GLU A 34 -50.32 -11.23 -23.37
C GLU A 34 -50.18 -11.24 -21.83
N LEU A 35 -51.26 -11.53 -21.10
CA LEU A 35 -51.22 -11.64 -19.64
C LEU A 35 -50.34 -12.81 -19.15
N SER A 36 -50.30 -13.91 -19.90
CA SER A 36 -49.44 -15.06 -19.60
C SER A 36 -47.97 -14.71 -19.79
N ASP A 37 -47.64 -14.04 -20.91
CA ASP A 37 -46.27 -13.60 -21.21
C ASP A 37 -45.78 -12.58 -20.19
N LEU A 38 -46.60 -11.57 -19.84
CA LEU A 38 -46.30 -10.61 -18.78
C LEU A 38 -46.06 -11.29 -17.42
N ARG A 39 -46.82 -12.33 -17.08
CA ARG A 39 -46.59 -13.11 -15.85
C ARG A 39 -45.28 -13.87 -15.91
N HIS A 40 -44.95 -14.45 -17.06
CA HIS A 40 -43.70 -15.17 -17.27
C HIS A 40 -42.49 -14.23 -17.16
N GLU A 41 -42.53 -13.08 -17.84
CA GLU A 41 -41.50 -12.03 -17.77
C GLU A 41 -41.32 -11.50 -16.35
N LYS A 42 -42.41 -11.24 -15.63
CA LYS A 42 -42.35 -10.80 -14.22
C LYS A 42 -41.68 -11.83 -13.32
N GLU A 43 -41.95 -13.12 -13.54
CA GLU A 43 -41.32 -14.20 -12.77
C GLU A 43 -39.83 -14.35 -13.12
N LEU A 44 -39.46 -14.21 -14.41
CA LEU A 44 -38.07 -14.17 -14.85
C LEU A 44 -37.32 -12.98 -14.23
N LEU A 45 -37.91 -11.78 -14.27
CA LEU A 45 -37.33 -10.59 -13.67
C LEU A 45 -37.14 -10.77 -12.16
N LYS A 46 -38.14 -11.33 -11.46
CA LYS A 46 -38.04 -11.64 -10.03
C LYS A 46 -36.88 -12.59 -9.75
N ARG A 47 -36.71 -13.65 -10.54
CA ARG A 47 -35.58 -14.59 -10.40
C ARG A 47 -34.24 -13.91 -10.68
N LEU A 48 -34.16 -13.05 -11.69
CA LEU A 48 -32.94 -12.31 -12.02
C LEU A 48 -32.54 -11.37 -10.88
N VAL A 49 -33.50 -10.61 -10.33
CA VAL A 49 -33.27 -9.71 -9.19
C VAL A 49 -32.78 -10.50 -7.97
N LEU A 50 -33.39 -11.65 -7.67
CA LEU A 50 -32.94 -12.51 -6.57
C LEU A 50 -31.51 -13.05 -6.80
N ARG A 51 -31.19 -13.51 -8.02
CA ARG A 51 -29.83 -13.96 -8.36
C ARG A 51 -28.80 -12.84 -8.26
N TYR A 52 -29.16 -11.64 -8.70
CA TYR A 52 -28.29 -10.47 -8.60
C TYR A 52 -28.04 -10.09 -7.14
N ALA A 53 -29.10 -10.03 -6.31
CA ALA A 53 -28.97 -9.76 -4.88
C ALA A 53 -28.11 -10.81 -4.16
N ASP A 54 -28.27 -12.10 -4.50
CA ASP A 54 -27.43 -13.18 -3.97
C ASP A 54 -25.97 -13.06 -4.41
N ALA A 55 -25.72 -12.74 -5.68
CA ALA A 55 -24.37 -12.54 -6.21
C ALA A 55 -23.68 -11.35 -5.54
N GLU A 56 -24.36 -10.21 -5.42
CA GLU A 56 -23.83 -9.05 -4.71
C GLU A 56 -23.52 -9.38 -3.24
N LYS A 57 -24.41 -10.11 -2.55
CA LYS A 57 -24.18 -10.52 -1.17
C LYS A 57 -22.93 -11.39 -1.05
N ARG A 58 -22.71 -12.32 -1.98
CA ARG A 58 -21.50 -13.15 -2.01
C ARG A 58 -20.25 -12.31 -2.24
N ILE A 59 -20.27 -11.37 -3.19
CA ILE A 59 -19.14 -10.49 -3.47
C ILE A 59 -18.80 -9.62 -2.26
N ARG A 60 -19.80 -9.09 -1.55
CA ARG A 60 -19.59 -8.34 -0.31
C ARG A 60 -18.94 -9.19 0.78
N ASN A 61 -19.49 -10.38 1.04
CA ASN A 61 -18.92 -11.28 2.04
C ASN A 61 -17.47 -11.69 1.72
N LEU A 62 -17.16 -11.97 0.45
CA LEU A 62 -15.80 -12.30 0.02
C LEU A 62 -14.84 -11.11 0.18
N HIS A 63 -15.29 -9.89 -0.13
CA HIS A 63 -14.49 -8.68 0.11
C HIS A 63 -14.21 -8.45 1.59
N GLU A 64 -15.20 -8.64 2.45
CA GLU A 64 -15.02 -8.52 3.91
C GLU A 64 -14.02 -9.55 4.43
N GLN A 65 -14.14 -10.81 4.01
CA GLN A 65 -13.19 -11.87 4.39
C GLN A 65 -11.76 -11.57 3.93
N LEU A 66 -11.59 -11.15 2.68
CA LEU A 66 -10.26 -10.80 2.16
C LEU A 66 -9.67 -9.60 2.91
N ARG A 67 -10.50 -8.60 3.23
CA ARG A 67 -10.07 -7.44 4.01
C ARG A 67 -9.62 -7.84 5.42
N ASP A 68 -10.34 -8.74 6.08
CA ASP A 68 -9.95 -9.25 7.40
C ASP A 68 -8.60 -9.99 7.35
N GLU A 69 -8.37 -10.79 6.30
CA GLU A 69 -7.07 -11.46 6.06
C GLU A 69 -5.93 -10.46 5.83
N LEU A 70 -6.18 -9.40 5.05
CA LEU A 70 -5.21 -8.33 4.82
C LEU A 70 -4.91 -7.54 6.10
N LEU A 71 -5.92 -7.25 6.92
CA LEU A 71 -5.71 -6.60 8.22
C LEU A 71 -4.90 -7.48 9.17
N ALA A 72 -5.08 -8.80 9.13
CA ALA A 72 -4.24 -9.73 9.88
C ALA A 72 -2.77 -9.67 9.39
N ALA A 73 -2.53 -9.66 8.08
CA ALA A 73 -1.19 -9.48 7.53
C ALA A 73 -0.57 -8.12 7.90
N ALA A 74 -1.36 -7.04 7.87
CA ALA A 74 -0.96 -5.71 8.29
C ALA A 74 -0.51 -5.68 9.75
N SER A 75 -1.21 -6.39 10.64
CA SER A 75 -0.82 -6.51 12.03
C SER A 75 0.56 -7.17 12.20
N ILE A 76 0.90 -8.14 11.35
CA ILE A 76 2.23 -8.77 11.34
C ILE A 76 3.28 -7.76 10.88
N GLN A 77 3.05 -7.05 9.77
CA GLN A 77 3.97 -6.01 9.29
C GLN A 77 4.22 -4.93 10.35
N GLN A 78 3.17 -4.50 11.07
CA GLN A 78 3.29 -3.54 12.17
C GLN A 78 4.20 -4.04 13.30
N THR A 79 4.23 -5.34 13.60
CA THR A 79 5.15 -5.88 14.63
C THR A 79 6.62 -5.80 14.24
N LEU A 80 6.93 -5.55 12.97
CA LEU A 80 8.31 -5.42 12.47
C LEU A 80 8.80 -3.97 12.49
N LEU A 81 7.89 -3.01 12.57
CA LEU A 81 8.24 -1.60 12.69
C LEU A 81 8.88 -1.34 14.07
N PRO A 82 9.80 -0.37 14.18
CA PRO A 82 10.48 -0.09 15.44
C PRO A 82 9.50 0.45 16.49
N GLY A 83 9.04 -0.42 17.41
CA GLY A 83 8.10 -0.04 18.47
C GLY A 83 8.72 0.86 19.55
N SER A 84 9.99 0.64 19.86
CA SER A 84 10.82 1.51 20.71
C SER A 84 12.13 1.78 19.97
N LEU A 85 12.49 3.06 19.85
CA LEU A 85 13.77 3.43 19.24
C LEU A 85 14.90 3.21 20.26
N PRO A 86 16.09 2.81 19.81
CA PRO A 86 17.24 2.72 20.70
C PRO A 86 17.53 4.10 21.30
N GLU A 87 17.79 4.14 22.61
CA GLU A 87 18.09 5.39 23.31
C GLU A 87 19.57 5.76 23.12
N SER A 88 19.85 7.05 22.92
CA SER A 88 21.21 7.59 22.86
C SER A 88 21.23 9.03 23.34
N ILE A 89 22.36 9.43 23.94
CA ILE A 89 22.64 10.83 24.28
C ILE A 89 23.23 11.63 23.11
N PHE A 90 23.63 10.94 22.03
CA PHE A 90 24.33 11.52 20.88
C PHE A 90 23.42 11.71 19.67
N MET A 91 22.37 10.88 19.55
CA MET A 91 21.52 10.82 18.36
C MET A 91 20.05 10.65 18.75
N GLU A 92 19.17 11.33 18.03
CA GLU A 92 17.73 11.09 17.99
C GLU A 92 17.37 10.42 16.67
N ALA A 93 16.29 9.64 16.69
CA ALA A 93 15.67 9.14 15.49
C ALA A 93 14.15 9.26 15.58
N ALA A 94 13.49 9.32 14.43
CA ALA A 94 12.04 9.19 14.33
C ALA A 94 11.67 8.69 12.95
N TRP A 95 10.58 7.96 12.85
CA TRP A 95 10.10 7.41 11.58
C TRP A 95 8.60 7.63 11.42
N LYS A 96 8.14 7.58 10.17
CA LYS A 96 6.73 7.47 9.83
C LYS A 96 6.55 6.42 8.76
N PHE A 97 5.46 5.68 8.88
CA PHE A 97 5.03 4.67 7.92
C PHE A 97 3.51 4.77 7.77
N GLN A 98 3.04 4.91 6.55
CA GLN A 98 1.63 4.93 6.21
C GLN A 98 1.44 4.18 4.88
N PRO A 99 0.93 2.94 4.91
CA PRO A 99 0.65 2.21 3.68
C PRO A 99 -0.51 2.85 2.92
N CYS A 100 -0.51 2.71 1.60
CA CYS A 100 -1.57 3.17 0.71
C CYS A 100 -2.82 2.26 0.76
N ASP A 101 -2.59 0.95 0.90
CA ASP A 101 -3.59 -0.10 1.11
C ASP A 101 -3.53 -0.63 2.56
N GLU A 102 -4.18 -1.77 2.86
CA GLU A 102 -4.09 -2.42 4.17
C GLU A 102 -2.66 -2.86 4.53
N VAL A 103 -1.85 -3.25 3.53
CA VAL A 103 -0.46 -3.70 3.67
C VAL A 103 0.42 -3.00 2.64
N GLY A 104 1.68 -2.73 3.00
CA GLY A 104 2.61 -2.01 2.15
C GLY A 104 3.79 -2.86 1.64
N GLY A 105 4.35 -2.49 0.49
CA GLY A 105 5.67 -2.93 0.00
C GLY A 105 6.82 -2.25 0.73
N ASP A 106 6.54 -1.12 1.39
CA ASP A 106 7.52 -0.39 2.19
C ASP A 106 7.73 -0.95 3.60
N ILE A 107 8.93 -0.73 4.14
CA ILE A 107 9.18 -0.83 5.59
C ILE A 107 10.40 0.00 6.02
N VAL A 108 10.36 0.44 7.27
CA VAL A 108 11.49 1.09 7.96
C VAL A 108 11.94 0.22 9.13
N GLY A 109 13.25 0.16 9.35
CA GLY A 109 13.84 -0.49 10.51
C GLY A 109 14.89 0.38 11.19
N LEU A 110 14.95 0.29 12.53
CA LEU A 110 15.98 0.90 13.36
C LEU A 110 16.18 0.03 14.60
N GLN A 111 17.41 -0.40 14.85
CA GLN A 111 17.76 -1.29 15.95
C GLN A 111 19.19 -1.02 16.44
N ALA A 112 19.44 -1.23 17.73
CA ALA A 112 20.81 -1.27 18.24
C ALA A 112 21.52 -2.54 17.75
N LEU A 113 22.72 -2.40 17.21
CA LEU A 113 23.59 -3.53 16.87
C LEU A 113 24.49 -3.88 18.06
N ASP A 114 24.96 -2.86 18.77
CA ASP A 114 25.68 -2.92 20.04
C ASP A 114 25.47 -1.60 20.82
N ASP A 115 26.25 -1.39 21.89
CA ASP A 115 26.17 -0.19 22.74
C ASP A 115 26.60 1.11 22.04
N GLU A 116 27.28 1.02 20.89
CA GLU A 116 27.92 2.15 20.20
C GLU A 116 27.36 2.39 18.80
N ARG A 117 26.58 1.44 18.26
CA ARG A 117 26.14 1.46 16.87
C ARG A 117 24.68 1.07 16.69
N TRP A 118 23.99 1.80 15.83
CA TRP A 118 22.65 1.46 15.37
C TRP A 118 22.69 1.00 13.92
N GLY A 119 21.86 0.02 13.58
CA GLY A 119 21.57 -0.38 12.21
C GLY A 119 20.20 0.13 11.82
N CYS A 120 20.08 0.76 10.65
CA CYS A 120 18.83 1.25 10.15
C CYS A 120 18.66 1.01 8.65
N TYR A 121 17.42 0.96 8.21
CA TYR A 121 17.10 0.82 6.80
C TYR A 121 15.73 1.39 6.44
N VAL A 122 15.59 1.76 5.18
CA VAL A 122 14.31 2.00 4.51
C VAL A 122 14.31 1.16 3.25
N LEU A 123 13.26 0.36 3.07
CA LEU A 123 13.09 -0.63 2.02
C LEU A 123 11.77 -0.35 1.30
N ASP A 124 11.80 -0.48 -0.02
CA ASP A 124 10.62 -0.46 -0.89
C ASP A 124 10.70 -1.64 -1.89
N VAL A 125 9.69 -2.50 -1.85
CA VAL A 125 9.58 -3.65 -2.77
C VAL A 125 8.71 -3.27 -3.95
N ALA A 126 9.17 -3.56 -5.17
CA ALA A 126 8.44 -3.22 -6.38
C ALA A 126 6.98 -3.74 -6.39
N GLY A 127 6.05 -2.79 -6.57
CA GLY A 127 4.61 -3.01 -6.56
C GLY A 127 4.00 -2.93 -5.16
N HIS A 128 2.66 -2.93 -5.07
CA HIS A 128 1.95 -2.80 -3.80
C HIS A 128 1.11 -4.04 -3.45
N GLY A 129 0.57 -4.06 -2.24
CA GLY A 129 -0.34 -5.10 -1.77
C GLY A 129 0.35 -6.35 -1.21
N PRO A 130 -0.39 -7.47 -1.03
CA PRO A 130 0.06 -8.57 -0.19
C PRO A 130 1.30 -9.32 -0.69
N ARG A 131 1.59 -9.34 -1.99
CA ARG A 131 2.82 -9.97 -2.49
C ARG A 131 4.06 -9.17 -2.08
N ALA A 132 4.04 -7.85 -2.29
CA ALA A 132 5.14 -6.97 -1.93
C ALA A 132 5.37 -7.03 -0.41
N ALA A 133 4.30 -6.88 0.38
CA ALA A 133 4.34 -6.96 1.84
C ALA A 133 4.97 -8.25 2.39
N MET A 134 4.73 -9.41 1.76
CA MET A 134 5.36 -10.67 2.18
C MET A 134 6.87 -10.69 1.96
N ILE A 135 7.36 -10.07 0.87
CA ILE A 135 8.79 -9.93 0.60
C ILE A 135 9.39 -8.95 1.61
N THR A 136 8.74 -7.81 1.82
CA THR A 136 9.09 -6.78 2.82
C THR A 136 9.25 -7.38 4.21
N ILE A 137 8.28 -8.19 4.66
CA ILE A 137 8.32 -8.92 5.92
C ILE A 137 9.52 -9.88 5.98
N SER A 138 9.77 -10.61 4.89
CA SER A 138 10.86 -11.59 4.82
C SER A 138 12.23 -10.90 4.91
N VAL A 139 12.42 -9.81 4.19
CA VAL A 139 13.65 -8.99 4.23
C VAL A 139 13.86 -8.40 5.62
N ALA A 140 12.83 -7.78 6.22
CA ALA A 140 12.92 -7.21 7.56
C ALA A 140 13.25 -8.26 8.63
N GLN A 141 12.73 -9.47 8.53
CA GLN A 141 13.10 -10.58 9.43
C GLN A 141 14.56 -11.03 9.22
N TYR A 142 15.02 -11.05 7.97
CA TYR A 142 16.40 -11.40 7.64
C TYR A 142 17.40 -10.33 8.15
N LEU A 143 16.98 -9.07 8.27
CA LEU A 143 17.80 -7.98 8.81
C LEU A 143 17.82 -7.90 10.34
N LYS A 144 17.13 -8.79 11.06
CA LYS A 144 17.19 -8.81 12.54
C LYS A 144 18.57 -9.29 13.02
N PRO A 145 19.09 -8.80 14.17
CA PRO A 145 20.41 -9.19 14.67
C PRO A 145 20.57 -10.70 14.93
N SER A 146 19.46 -11.42 15.12
CA SER A 146 19.42 -12.87 15.30
C SER A 146 19.62 -13.68 14.01
N SER A 147 19.68 -13.06 12.83
CA SER A 147 19.75 -13.76 11.54
C SER A 147 21.14 -14.34 11.24
N GLY A 148 22.18 -13.91 11.97
CA GLY A 148 23.56 -14.38 11.78
C GLY A 148 24.34 -13.66 10.68
N ILE A 149 23.78 -12.60 10.08
CA ILE A 149 24.45 -11.74 9.11
C ILE A 149 25.34 -10.73 9.85
N ASP A 150 26.46 -10.36 9.24
CA ASP A 150 27.27 -9.23 9.69
C ASP A 150 26.58 -7.89 9.36
N LEU A 151 25.73 -7.46 10.29
CA LEU A 151 24.97 -6.20 10.18
C LEU A 151 25.84 -4.94 10.33
N PHE A 152 27.14 -5.07 10.63
CA PHE A 152 28.02 -3.92 10.81
C PHE A 152 28.58 -3.35 9.50
N SER A 153 28.51 -4.10 8.40
CA SER A 153 28.97 -3.65 7.07
C SER A 153 27.78 -3.56 6.11
N PRO A 154 27.35 -2.33 5.73
CA PRO A 154 26.29 -2.14 4.76
C PRO A 154 26.50 -2.89 3.44
N ALA A 155 27.73 -2.93 2.93
CA ALA A 155 28.05 -3.66 1.69
C ALA A 155 27.73 -5.17 1.84
N LYS A 156 28.20 -5.80 2.92
CA LYS A 156 27.93 -7.23 3.16
C LYS A 156 26.45 -7.53 3.35
N VAL A 157 25.71 -6.61 3.96
CA VAL A 157 24.26 -6.74 4.13
C VAL A 157 23.56 -6.74 2.77
N LEU A 158 23.90 -5.80 1.89
CA LEU A 158 23.33 -5.78 0.54
C LEU A 158 23.71 -7.02 -0.28
N ASP A 159 24.96 -7.50 -0.18
CA ASP A 159 25.39 -8.74 -0.85
C ASP A 159 24.62 -9.96 -0.33
N ALA A 160 24.39 -10.05 0.99
CA ALA A 160 23.61 -11.12 1.59
C ALA A 160 22.13 -11.06 1.16
N LEU A 161 21.57 -9.86 1.01
CA LEU A 161 20.21 -9.66 0.52
C LEU A 161 20.07 -10.04 -0.96
N GLU A 162 21.01 -9.62 -1.81
CA GLU A 162 21.05 -9.99 -3.23
C GLU A 162 21.05 -11.51 -3.41
N MET A 163 21.84 -12.21 -2.58
CA MET A 163 21.95 -13.66 -2.63
C MET A 163 20.70 -14.38 -2.12
N GLU A 164 20.09 -13.91 -1.03
CA GLU A 164 18.95 -14.58 -0.41
C GLU A 164 17.63 -14.31 -1.14
N PHE A 165 17.48 -13.15 -1.78
CA PHE A 165 16.25 -12.69 -2.42
C PHE A 165 16.33 -12.50 -3.95
N PRO A 166 16.75 -13.52 -4.73
CA PRO A 166 16.86 -13.38 -6.18
C PRO A 166 15.49 -13.34 -6.86
N PHE A 167 15.37 -12.57 -7.93
CA PHE A 167 14.15 -12.44 -8.73
C PHE A 167 13.66 -13.80 -9.25
N THR A 168 14.56 -14.74 -9.55
CA THR A 168 14.21 -16.10 -10.01
C THR A 168 13.41 -16.90 -8.98
N ARG A 169 13.52 -16.57 -7.68
CA ARG A 169 12.79 -17.22 -6.58
C ARG A 169 11.56 -16.41 -6.16
N PHE A 170 11.69 -15.09 -6.06
CA PHE A 170 10.64 -14.22 -5.48
C PHE A 170 9.77 -13.51 -6.53
N GLY A 171 10.22 -13.45 -7.79
CA GLY A 171 9.51 -12.77 -8.88
C GLY A 171 9.35 -11.28 -8.66
N SER A 172 10.22 -10.67 -7.85
CA SER A 172 10.26 -9.24 -7.57
C SER A 172 11.70 -8.78 -7.32
N PHE A 173 11.89 -7.47 -7.33
CA PHE A 173 13.11 -6.76 -6.95
C PHE A 173 12.72 -5.66 -5.95
N PHE A 174 13.71 -5.07 -5.30
CA PHE A 174 13.44 -4.03 -4.30
C PHE A 174 14.59 -3.04 -4.19
N THR A 175 14.26 -1.85 -3.71
CA THR A 175 15.21 -0.81 -3.35
C THR A 175 15.40 -0.79 -1.84
N ILE A 176 16.62 -0.51 -1.40
CA ILE A 176 16.90 -0.37 0.03
C ILE A 176 18.05 0.60 0.24
N ILE A 177 17.92 1.45 1.25
CA ILE A 177 19.07 2.06 1.91
C ILE A 177 19.30 1.35 3.23
N TYR A 178 20.49 0.80 3.43
CA TYR A 178 20.90 0.19 4.69
C TYR A 178 22.13 0.92 5.20
N GLY A 179 22.16 1.24 6.48
CA GLY A 179 23.32 1.88 7.07
C GLY A 179 23.49 1.63 8.56
N VAL A 180 24.68 1.99 9.02
CA VAL A 180 25.14 1.86 10.39
C VAL A 180 25.52 3.25 10.90
N VAL A 181 24.86 3.68 11.97
CA VAL A 181 25.17 4.90 12.70
C VAL A 181 26.20 4.56 13.77
N ASP A 182 27.35 5.21 13.75
CA ASP A 182 28.32 5.20 14.86
C ASP A 182 27.99 6.35 15.81
N LEU A 183 27.57 6.02 17.04
CA LEU A 183 27.13 7.00 18.03
C LEU A 183 28.28 7.84 18.58
N LYS A 184 29.50 7.30 18.64
CA LYS A 184 30.67 8.01 19.17
C LYS A 184 31.27 8.95 18.16
N GLN A 185 31.41 8.49 16.92
CA GLN A 185 31.90 9.30 15.82
C GLN A 185 30.82 10.23 15.26
N GLN A 186 29.55 9.97 15.61
CA GLN A 186 28.37 10.63 15.05
C GLN A 186 28.42 10.61 13.53
N SER A 187 28.74 9.44 12.95
CA SER A 187 28.83 9.23 11.52
C SER A 187 27.80 8.20 11.09
N PHE A 188 27.41 8.26 9.81
CA PHE A 188 26.52 7.28 9.21
C PHE A 188 27.19 6.68 7.97
N THR A 189 27.41 5.37 8.02
CA THR A 189 27.96 4.61 6.91
C THR A 189 26.83 3.82 6.26
N PHE A 190 26.60 3.98 4.96
CA PHE A 190 25.47 3.33 4.29
C PHE A 190 25.80 2.89 2.87
N CYS A 191 25.01 1.96 2.35
CA CYS A 191 24.90 1.68 0.93
C CYS A 191 23.44 1.88 0.51
N ASN A 192 23.25 2.36 -0.72
CA ASN A 192 21.94 2.63 -1.29
C ASN A 192 21.75 1.77 -2.55
N ALA A 193 20.93 0.73 -2.49
CA ALA A 193 20.59 -0.12 -3.63
C ALA A 193 19.36 0.44 -4.38
N GLY A 194 19.59 1.43 -5.24
CA GLY A 194 18.58 2.01 -6.13
C GLY A 194 17.42 2.75 -5.44
N HIS A 195 17.53 3.04 -4.14
CA HIS A 195 16.56 3.79 -3.35
C HIS A 195 16.70 5.30 -3.59
N PRO A 196 15.64 6.11 -3.32
CA PRO A 196 15.76 7.57 -3.37
C PRO A 196 16.97 8.10 -2.59
N PHE A 197 17.61 9.14 -3.12
CA PHE A 197 18.82 9.69 -2.48
C PHE A 197 18.47 10.28 -1.12
N PRO A 198 19.19 9.91 -0.06
CA PRO A 198 18.91 10.47 1.24
C PRO A 198 19.31 11.95 1.28
N LEU A 199 18.59 12.71 2.08
CA LEU A 199 18.86 14.13 2.29
C LEU A 199 19.71 14.32 3.52
N LEU A 200 20.82 15.04 3.37
CA LEU A 200 21.71 15.44 4.45
C LEU A 200 21.59 16.95 4.66
N THR A 201 21.52 17.38 5.92
CA THR A 201 21.67 18.79 6.28
C THR A 201 22.62 18.91 7.48
N GLN A 202 23.59 19.82 7.38
CA GLN A 202 24.41 20.24 8.52
C GLN A 202 23.79 21.48 9.17
N HIS A 203 24.08 21.72 10.44
CA HIS A 203 23.60 22.90 11.14
C HIS A 203 23.96 24.18 10.36
N GLY A 204 22.95 24.98 10.00
CA GLY A 204 23.13 26.23 9.27
C GLY A 204 23.46 26.10 7.78
N SER A 205 23.46 24.88 7.24
CA SER A 205 23.66 24.62 5.81
C SER A 205 22.36 24.23 5.12
N ALA A 206 22.24 24.53 3.84
CA ALA A 206 21.13 24.05 3.03
C ALA A 206 21.19 22.52 2.92
N PRO A 207 20.05 21.82 2.93
CA PRO A 207 20.01 20.40 2.63
C PRO A 207 20.56 20.06 1.24
N GLU A 208 21.16 18.89 1.11
CA GLU A 208 21.64 18.33 -0.15
C GLU A 208 21.32 16.83 -0.25
N PHE A 209 21.19 16.35 -1.49
CA PHE A 209 21.08 14.92 -1.77
C PHE A 209 22.44 14.26 -1.76
N VAL A 210 22.55 13.11 -1.09
CA VAL A 210 23.74 12.27 -1.18
C VAL A 210 23.58 11.34 -2.39
N ASP A 211 23.96 11.85 -3.57
CA ASP A 211 23.82 11.19 -4.87
C ASP A 211 24.86 10.06 -5.07
N ARG A 212 24.57 8.94 -4.42
CA ARG A 212 25.31 7.68 -4.55
C ARG A 212 24.33 6.51 -4.48
N HIS A 213 24.33 5.68 -5.52
CA HIS A 213 23.60 4.42 -5.53
C HIS A 213 24.45 3.27 -6.08
N ASP A 214 24.08 2.08 -5.64
CA ASP A 214 24.33 0.78 -6.25
C ASP A 214 23.07 0.32 -7.00
N PRO A 215 23.14 -0.73 -7.83
CA PRO A 215 21.95 -1.33 -8.44
C PRO A 215 20.94 -1.87 -7.42
N MET A 216 19.66 -1.83 -7.81
CA MET A 216 18.53 -2.43 -7.08
C MET A 216 18.77 -3.92 -6.80
N LEU A 217 18.15 -4.44 -5.74
CA LEU A 217 18.38 -5.81 -5.30
C LEU A 217 17.44 -6.83 -5.94
N GLY A 218 17.96 -8.04 -6.15
CA GLY A 218 17.26 -9.21 -6.68
C GLY A 218 17.46 -9.43 -8.19
N LEU A 219 18.09 -8.50 -8.89
CA LEU A 219 18.26 -8.55 -10.36
C LEU A 219 19.52 -9.31 -10.82
N GLY A 220 20.33 -9.81 -9.89
CA GLY A 220 21.54 -10.58 -10.16
C GLY A 220 22.78 -9.73 -10.45
N PHE A 221 22.79 -8.47 -10.01
CA PHE A 221 23.97 -7.62 -10.13
C PHE A 221 25.02 -8.01 -9.09
N ASN A 222 26.29 -8.05 -9.50
CA ASN A 222 27.41 -8.45 -8.64
C ASN A 222 28.53 -7.40 -8.65
N ASP A 223 28.13 -6.13 -8.77
CA ASP A 223 29.05 -5.01 -8.72
C ASP A 223 29.54 -4.79 -7.29
N LYS A 224 30.76 -4.26 -7.17
CA LYS A 224 31.29 -3.89 -5.86
C LYS A 224 30.44 -2.77 -5.29
N ARG A 225 29.88 -2.99 -4.10
CA ARG A 225 29.13 -1.99 -3.34
C ARG A 225 30.07 -0.93 -2.78
N ASP A 226 29.71 0.34 -2.95
CA ASP A 226 30.45 1.46 -2.37
C ASP A 226 29.77 1.95 -1.10
N GLU A 227 30.44 1.79 0.05
CA GLU A 227 30.00 2.36 1.31
C GLU A 227 30.25 3.87 1.33
N VAL A 228 29.20 4.64 1.60
CA VAL A 228 29.25 6.10 1.74
C VAL A 228 29.26 6.44 3.22
N VAL A 229 30.23 7.23 3.64
CA VAL A 229 30.34 7.74 5.01
C VAL A 229 29.98 9.22 5.02
N VAL A 230 28.99 9.58 5.83
CA VAL A 230 28.62 10.98 6.08
C VAL A 230 28.81 11.34 7.54
N ASP A 231 29.23 12.56 7.79
CA ASP A 231 29.30 13.14 9.13
C ASP A 231 27.90 13.61 9.55
N LEU A 232 27.40 13.15 10.69
CA LEU A 232 26.15 13.60 11.29
C LEU A 232 26.37 14.45 12.55
N SER A 233 27.62 14.69 12.97
CA SER A 233 27.96 15.35 14.24
C SER A 233 27.20 16.65 14.52
N SER A 234 26.87 17.42 13.48
CA SER A 234 26.09 18.66 13.59
C SER A 234 24.82 18.67 12.75
N GLY A 235 24.37 17.50 12.28
CA GLY A 235 23.40 17.42 11.19
C GLY A 235 22.17 16.58 11.45
N SER A 236 21.38 16.46 10.40
CA SER A 236 20.25 15.54 10.31
C SER A 236 20.24 14.89 8.93
N MET A 237 19.75 13.67 8.88
CA MET A 237 19.60 12.90 7.66
C MET A 237 18.17 12.38 7.54
N LEU A 238 17.62 12.44 6.33
CA LEU A 238 16.32 11.89 6.00
C LEU A 238 16.50 10.77 4.97
N LEU A 239 16.03 9.58 5.35
CA LEU A 239 15.83 8.44 4.49
C LEU A 239 14.33 8.35 4.19
N TYR A 240 13.93 8.08 2.95
CA TYR A 240 12.52 8.10 2.55
C TYR A 240 12.26 7.24 1.31
N THR A 241 11.00 6.85 1.13
CA THR A 241 10.52 6.16 -0.09
C THR A 241 9.88 7.13 -1.06
N ASP A 242 9.84 6.75 -2.33
CA ASP A 242 9.32 7.60 -3.40
C ASP A 242 7.86 8.01 -3.18
N GLY A 243 7.05 7.24 -2.44
CA GLY A 243 5.71 7.62 -2.04
C GLY A 243 5.63 8.95 -1.29
N LEU A 244 6.70 9.44 -0.65
CA LEU A 244 6.80 10.82 -0.14
C LEU A 244 6.85 11.86 -1.27
N THR A 245 7.70 11.65 -2.26
CA THR A 245 7.89 12.58 -3.40
C THR A 245 6.79 12.46 -4.45
N GLU A 246 6.19 11.28 -4.59
CA GLU A 246 5.11 10.96 -5.52
C GLU A 246 3.71 11.27 -4.96
N CYS A 247 3.63 11.83 -3.75
CA CYS A 247 2.40 12.41 -3.22
C CYS A 247 1.76 13.37 -4.25
N VAL A 248 0.49 13.17 -4.58
CA VAL A 248 -0.20 13.92 -5.64
C VAL A 248 -1.21 14.91 -5.06
N ALA A 249 -1.14 16.18 -5.45
CA ALA A 249 -2.14 17.19 -5.13
C ALA A 249 -3.42 17.04 -5.99
N PRO A 250 -4.55 17.66 -5.62
CA PRO A 250 -5.80 17.56 -6.39
C PRO A 250 -5.69 18.04 -7.85
N ASP A 251 -4.73 18.91 -8.16
CA ASP A 251 -4.45 19.39 -9.51
C ASP A 251 -3.59 18.41 -10.34
N GLY A 252 -3.19 17.28 -9.76
CA GLY A 252 -2.36 16.25 -10.39
C GLY A 252 -0.86 16.50 -10.27
N SER A 253 -0.41 17.57 -9.61
CA SER A 253 1.01 17.84 -9.41
C SER A 253 1.63 16.96 -8.33
N PHE A 254 2.87 16.52 -8.55
CA PHE A 254 3.64 15.78 -7.55
C PHE A 254 4.19 16.72 -6.47
N TYR A 255 4.39 16.17 -5.26
CA TYR A 255 5.06 16.88 -4.17
C TYR A 255 6.47 17.25 -4.60
N GLY A 256 7.24 16.26 -5.04
CA GLY A 256 8.54 16.41 -5.68
C GLY A 256 9.68 16.72 -4.71
N GLU A 257 10.90 16.47 -5.18
CA GLU A 257 12.14 16.65 -4.44
C GLU A 257 12.41 18.11 -4.03
N ASP A 258 12.09 19.08 -4.89
CA ASP A 258 12.30 20.50 -4.61
C ASP A 258 11.53 20.97 -3.36
N LYS A 259 10.29 20.49 -3.19
CA LYS A 259 9.49 20.81 -2.00
C LYS A 259 10.02 20.11 -0.77
N LEU A 260 10.46 18.85 -0.92
CA LEU A 260 11.06 18.09 0.17
C LEU A 260 12.33 18.78 0.69
N LEU A 261 13.21 19.23 -0.21
CA LEU A 261 14.40 20.02 0.14
C LEU A 261 14.05 21.27 0.93
N GLN A 262 13.05 22.04 0.47
CA GLN A 262 12.60 23.25 1.13
C GLN A 262 12.00 22.97 2.51
N GLU A 263 11.28 21.86 2.67
CA GLU A 263 10.70 21.47 3.95
C GLU A 263 11.77 20.99 4.92
N PHE A 264 12.69 20.15 4.47
CA PHE A 264 13.79 19.64 5.28
C PHE A 264 14.73 20.77 5.78
N ALA A 265 14.86 21.86 5.01
CA ALA A 265 15.63 23.03 5.44
C ALA A 265 15.04 23.72 6.68
N LYS A 266 13.69 23.75 6.80
CA LYS A 266 12.99 24.44 7.89
C LYS A 266 13.10 23.71 9.22
N ILE A 267 13.25 22.38 9.17
CA ILE A 267 13.17 21.52 10.35
C ILE A 267 14.54 21.21 10.97
N SER A 268 15.63 21.75 10.43
CA SER A 268 17.00 21.61 10.96
C SER A 268 17.13 21.96 12.46
N SER A 269 16.24 22.80 12.99
CA SER A 269 16.18 23.18 14.42
C SER A 269 15.24 22.33 15.29
N HIS A 270 14.43 21.45 14.70
CA HIS A 270 13.42 20.63 15.39
C HIS A 270 13.98 19.28 15.83
N SER A 271 13.39 18.62 16.85
CA SER A 271 13.75 17.23 17.17
C SER A 271 13.47 16.29 16.00
N ALA A 272 14.03 15.07 16.03
CA ALA A 272 13.77 14.09 14.98
C ALA A 272 12.26 13.80 14.83
N GLU A 273 11.55 13.64 15.95
CA GLU A 273 10.11 13.36 15.98
C GLU A 273 9.29 14.49 15.37
N LYS A 274 9.56 15.73 15.77
CA LYS A 274 8.86 16.90 15.23
C LYS A 274 9.13 17.09 13.74
N SER A 275 10.37 16.84 13.31
CA SER A 275 10.76 16.85 11.90
C SER A 275 9.95 15.83 11.08
N ALA A 276 9.87 14.59 11.56
CA ALA A 276 9.11 13.52 10.92
C ALA A 276 7.60 13.82 10.86
N ASP A 277 7.03 14.35 11.95
CA ASP A 277 5.62 14.77 12.02
C ASP A 277 5.29 15.90 11.05
N GLU A 278 6.16 16.92 10.96
CA GLU A 278 5.96 18.07 10.08
C GLU A 278 6.05 17.66 8.60
N ILE A 279 7.05 16.87 8.20
CA ILE A 279 7.14 16.34 6.83
C ILE A 279 5.88 15.56 6.48
N PHE A 280 5.43 14.66 7.35
CA PHE A 280 4.21 13.88 7.13
C PHE A 280 2.96 14.75 7.02
N ALA A 281 2.80 15.72 7.93
CA ALA A 281 1.67 16.65 7.92
C ALA A 281 1.66 17.51 6.64
N THR A 282 2.83 18.00 6.22
CA THR A 282 2.99 18.80 5.00
C THR A 282 2.66 17.97 3.76
N ALA A 283 3.16 16.73 3.64
CA ALA A 283 2.83 15.84 2.53
C ALA A 283 1.33 15.48 2.49
N ARG A 284 0.73 15.18 3.65
CA ARG A 284 -0.70 14.89 3.76
C ARG A 284 -1.58 16.10 3.42
N SER A 285 -1.18 17.29 3.83
CA SER A 285 -1.84 18.55 3.49
C SER A 285 -1.75 18.83 1.99
N PHE A 286 -0.59 18.59 1.38
CA PHE A 286 -0.38 18.70 -0.06
C PHE A 286 -1.32 17.78 -0.85
N ALA A 287 -1.47 16.53 -0.40
CA ALA A 287 -2.44 15.59 -0.94
C ALA A 287 -3.92 15.93 -0.60
N SER A 288 -4.19 17.07 0.03
CA SER A 288 -5.53 17.49 0.50
C SER A 288 -6.25 16.44 1.36
N GLY A 289 -5.49 15.68 2.14
CA GLY A 289 -6.00 14.60 2.98
C GLY A 289 -6.54 13.38 2.22
N THR A 290 -6.31 13.30 0.91
CA THR A 290 -6.59 12.08 0.13
C THR A 290 -5.62 10.97 0.53
N ARG A 291 -5.96 9.71 0.21
CA ARG A 291 -5.05 8.58 0.43
C ARG A 291 -3.84 8.74 -0.49
N PHE A 292 -2.65 8.42 0.03
CA PHE A 292 -1.46 8.29 -0.81
C PHE A 292 -1.67 7.19 -1.86
N LYS A 293 -1.07 7.38 -3.04
CA LYS A 293 -1.15 6.41 -4.14
C LYS A 293 -0.13 5.29 -4.01
N ASP A 294 0.93 5.55 -3.25
CA ASP A 294 1.96 4.59 -2.87
C ASP A 294 2.21 4.69 -1.36
N ASP A 295 2.97 3.76 -0.83
CA ASP A 295 3.32 3.72 0.58
C ASP A 295 4.20 4.90 0.97
N PHE A 296 3.89 5.53 2.09
CA PHE A 296 4.67 6.64 2.62
C PHE A 296 5.57 6.12 3.72
N THR A 297 6.88 6.26 3.54
CA THR A 297 7.86 5.90 4.57
C THR A 297 8.96 6.93 4.70
N LEU A 298 9.33 7.26 5.94
CA LEU A 298 10.52 8.05 6.22
C LEU A 298 11.18 7.65 7.54
N LEU A 299 12.48 7.95 7.63
CA LEU A 299 13.31 7.88 8.84
C LEU A 299 14.19 9.13 8.91
N VAL A 300 14.07 9.85 10.01
CA VAL A 300 14.93 10.98 10.36
C VAL A 300 15.95 10.51 11.38
N LEU A 301 17.23 10.75 11.10
CA LEU A 301 18.34 10.63 12.04
C LEU A 301 18.86 12.03 12.35
N LYS A 302 19.09 12.35 13.61
CA LYS A 302 19.54 13.68 14.01
C LYS A 302 20.58 13.61 15.12
N SER A 303 21.66 14.37 14.98
CA SER A 303 22.60 14.54 16.08
C SER A 303 22.03 15.46 17.16
N LEU A 304 22.19 15.03 18.41
CA LEU A 304 22.05 15.86 19.58
C LEU A 304 23.39 16.57 19.77
N ALA A 305 23.50 17.78 19.23
CA ALA A 305 24.67 18.60 19.46
C ALA A 305 24.91 18.73 20.97
N GLN A 306 26.07 18.30 21.46
CA GLN A 306 26.49 18.64 22.81
C GLN A 306 26.75 20.15 22.83
N HIS A 307 25.86 20.90 23.48
CA HIS A 307 26.21 22.23 23.97
C HIS A 307 27.36 22.05 24.97
N VAL A 308 28.60 22.13 24.49
CA VAL A 308 29.79 22.35 25.32
C VAL A 308 29.83 23.83 25.71
#